data_AF-A0A9D6HZZ3-F1
#
_entry.id   AF-A0A9D6HZZ3-F1
#
_cell.length_a   1.000
_cell.length_b   1.000
_cell.length_c   1.000
_cell.angle_alpha   90.00
_cell.angle_beta   90.00
_cell.angle_gamma   90.00
#
_symmetry.space_group_name_H-M   'P 1'
#
loop_
_entity.id
_entity.type
_entity.pdbx_description
1 polymer ?
#
loop_
_entity_poly.entity_id
_entity_poly.type
_entity_poly.pdbx_seq_one_letter_code
_entity_poly.pdbx_strand_id
1 'polypeptide(L)'
;LDFVVMFIPNEMIFSFVYEKLPDINQYCNERKVVLAGPFGFTAVLRMVLQAHKNFHHEKSLVQILGLISKFQEEYAKFGESMEKLGKQIDLAQRTYLEVEGTRNRQLTRVVEQIGHRSQATLKSGEKAKTDKQLKLED
;
A
#
# COMPACT_ATOMS: atom_id res chain seq x y z
N LEU A 1 -36.29 29.55 -0.12
CA LEU A 1 -35.77 30.80 -0.71
C LEU A 1 -36.71 31.11 -1.85
N ASP A 2 -37.83 31.77 -1.55
CA ASP A 2 -38.89 31.98 -2.53
C ASP A 2 -38.76 33.41 -3.02
N PHE A 3 -38.00 33.59 -4.10
CA PHE A 3 -37.83 34.87 -4.78
C PHE A 3 -37.91 34.65 -6.29
N VAL A 4 -38.37 35.66 -7.01
CA VAL A 4 -38.42 35.67 -8.47
C VAL A 4 -37.32 36.59 -8.98
N VAL A 5 -36.58 36.16 -10.00
CA VAL A 5 -35.62 37.04 -10.67
C VAL A 5 -36.30 37.68 -11.87
N MET A 6 -36.36 39.01 -11.89
CA MET A 6 -36.81 39.77 -13.05
C MET A 6 -35.58 40.23 -13.83
N PHE A 7 -35.42 39.64 -15.02
CA PHE A 7 -34.30 39.93 -15.90
C PHE A 7 -34.57 41.18 -16.74
N ILE A 8 -33.64 42.14 -16.69
CA ILE A 8 -33.65 43.32 -17.55
C ILE A 8 -32.52 43.15 -18.57
N PRO A 9 -32.80 42.94 -19.86
CA PRO A 9 -31.81 42.51 -20.86
C PRO A 9 -30.77 43.57 -21.23
N ASN A 10 -30.90 44.80 -20.72
CA ASN A 10 -29.98 45.89 -20.96
C ASN A 10 -29.49 46.43 -19.61
N GLU A 11 -28.17 46.38 -19.40
CA GLU A 11 -27.57 46.81 -18.14
C GLU A 11 -27.80 48.30 -17.85
N MET A 12 -27.77 49.17 -18.87
CA MET A 12 -27.99 50.60 -18.68
C MET A 12 -29.42 50.90 -18.21
N ILE A 13 -30.40 50.13 -18.68
CA ILE A 13 -31.78 50.23 -18.22
C ILE A 13 -31.89 49.73 -16.78
N PHE A 14 -31.25 48.61 -16.44
CA PHE A 14 -31.19 48.11 -15.06
C PHE A 14 -30.61 49.16 -14.11
N SER A 15 -29.45 49.74 -14.44
CA SER A 15 -28.82 50.79 -13.62
C SER A 15 -29.70 52.03 -13.51
N PHE A 16 -30.36 52.45 -14.59
CA PHE A 16 -31.30 53.57 -14.56
C PHE A 16 -32.47 53.31 -13.61
N VAL A 17 -33.10 52.13 -13.70
CA VAL A 17 -34.19 51.74 -12.78
C VAL A 17 -33.68 51.70 -11.34
N TYR A 18 -32.48 51.14 -11.13
CA TYR A 18 -31.90 51.02 -9.81
C TYR A 18 -31.59 52.39 -9.17
N GLU A 19 -31.01 53.32 -9.94
CA GLU A 19 -30.58 54.64 -9.45
C GLU A 19 -31.69 55.68 -9.41
N LYS A 20 -32.60 55.68 -10.39
CA LYS A 20 -33.56 56.76 -10.61
C LYS A 20 -34.98 56.43 -10.15
N LEU A 21 -35.30 55.14 -9.92
CA LEU A 21 -36.65 54.68 -9.58
C LEU A 21 -36.65 53.85 -8.28
N PRO A 22 -36.35 54.45 -7.12
CA PRO A 22 -36.27 53.74 -5.84
C PRO A 22 -37.58 53.06 -5.44
N ASP A 23 -38.73 53.65 -5.79
CA ASP A 23 -40.06 53.10 -5.51
C ASP A 23 -40.26 51.72 -6.17
N ILE A 24 -39.70 51.53 -7.37
CA ILE A 24 -39.76 50.24 -8.08
C ILE A 24 -38.90 49.20 -7.34
N ASN A 25 -37.70 49.56 -6.92
CA ASN A 25 -36.84 48.64 -6.17
C ASN A 25 -37.52 48.23 -4.85
N GLN A 26 -38.12 49.18 -4.14
CA GLN A 26 -38.86 48.88 -2.92
C GLN A 26 -40.05 47.96 -3.19
N TYR A 27 -40.87 48.28 -4.21
CA TYR A 27 -42.00 47.45 -4.62
C TYR A 27 -41.59 46.01 -4.96
N CYS A 28 -40.45 45.84 -5.65
CA CYS A 28 -39.88 44.55 -6.00
C CYS A 28 -39.40 43.80 -4.75
N ASN A 29 -38.65 44.46 -3.86
CA ASN A 29 -38.13 43.86 -2.63
C ASN A 29 -39.26 43.36 -1.71
N GLU A 30 -40.33 44.14 -1.54
CA GLU A 30 -41.52 43.75 -0.76
C GLU A 30 -42.20 42.49 -1.32
N ARG A 31 -42.09 42.26 -2.63
CA ARG A 31 -42.64 41.09 -3.33
C ARG A 31 -41.63 39.97 -3.54
N LYS A 32 -40.44 40.07 -2.95
CA LYS A 32 -39.34 39.11 -3.16
C LYS A 32 -38.97 38.97 -4.64
N VAL A 33 -39.05 40.06 -5.39
CA VAL A 33 -38.58 40.15 -6.78
C VAL A 33 -37.20 40.80 -6.76
N VAL A 34 -36.20 40.09 -7.29
CA VAL A 34 -34.84 40.60 -7.44
C VAL A 34 -34.65 41.03 -8.89
N LEU A 35 -34.38 42.31 -9.10
CA LEU A 35 -33.99 42.82 -10.41
C LEU A 35 -32.55 42.39 -10.71
N ALA A 36 -32.30 41.91 -11.92
CA ALA A 36 -30.95 41.56 -12.36
C ALA A 36 -30.71 42.00 -13.81
N GLY A 37 -29.61 42.73 -14.03
CA GLY A 37 -29.05 42.99 -15.35
C GLY A 37 -28.27 41.79 -15.90
N PRO A 38 -27.89 41.80 -17.20
CA PRO A 38 -27.09 40.74 -17.83
C PRO A 38 -25.80 40.40 -17.08
N PHE A 39 -25.06 41.36 -16.52
CA PHE A 39 -23.82 41.05 -15.81
C PHE A 39 -24.09 40.37 -14.47
N GLY A 40 -24.97 40.97 -13.66
CA GLY A 40 -25.36 40.43 -12.35
C GLY A 40 -25.97 39.03 -12.46
N PHE A 41 -26.88 38.83 -13.42
CA PHE A 41 -27.52 37.55 -13.65
C PHE A 41 -26.52 36.48 -14.09
N THR A 42 -25.61 36.82 -15.01
CA THR A 42 -24.55 35.89 -15.44
C THR A 42 -23.63 35.49 -14.30
N ALA A 43 -23.27 36.42 -13.40
CA ALA A 43 -22.45 36.12 -12.23
C ALA A 43 -23.14 35.13 -11.29
N VAL A 44 -24.43 35.34 -11.00
CA VAL A 44 -25.23 34.42 -10.19
C VAL A 44 -25.33 33.03 -10.84
N LEU A 45 -25.63 32.97 -12.14
CA LEU A 45 -25.67 31.70 -12.87
C LEU A 45 -24.33 30.96 -12.85
N ARG A 46 -23.22 31.68 -13.02
CA ARG A 46 -21.87 31.09 -12.93
C ARG A 46 -21.59 30.54 -11.53
N MET A 47 -22.00 31.24 -10.48
CA MET A 47 -21.87 30.78 -9.11
C MET A 47 -22.66 29.49 -8.88
N VAL A 48 -23.91 29.43 -9.33
CA VAL A 48 -24.75 28.22 -9.25
C VAL A 48 -24.13 27.07 -10.05
N LEU A 49 -23.66 27.33 -11.28
CA LEU A 49 -22.99 26.33 -12.10
C LEU A 49 -21.71 25.80 -11.42
N GLN A 50 -20.92 26.68 -10.79
CA GLN A 50 -19.71 26.28 -10.07
C GLN A 50 -20.03 25.45 -8.84
N ALA A 51 -21.04 25.85 -8.06
CA ALA A 51 -21.51 25.07 -6.91
C ALA A 51 -21.95 23.67 -7.37
N HIS A 52 -22.71 23.58 -8.47
CA HIS A 52 -23.14 22.31 -9.03
C HIS A 52 -21.96 21.42 -9.49
N LYS A 53 -20.97 22.00 -10.17
CA LYS A 53 -19.73 21.27 -10.52
C LYS A 53 -18.99 20.76 -9.29
N ASN A 54 -18.88 21.59 -8.24
CA ASN A 54 -18.24 21.20 -6.99
C ASN A 54 -18.92 20.00 -6.35
N PHE A 55 -20.26 19.96 -6.29
CA PHE A 55 -21.01 18.79 -5.80
C PHE A 55 -20.75 17.52 -6.62
N HIS A 56 -20.51 17.65 -7.93
CA HIS A 56 -20.15 16.50 -8.76
C HIS A 56 -18.74 15.98 -8.47
N HIS A 57 -17.77 16.87 -8.22
CA HIS A 57 -16.41 16.46 -7.88
C HIS A 57 -16.32 15.81 -6.49
N GLU A 58 -17.16 16.22 -5.54
CA GLU A 58 -17.23 15.62 -4.20
C GLU A 58 -17.49 14.11 -4.25
N LYS A 59 -18.36 13.64 -5.16
CA LYS A 59 -18.64 12.21 -5.33
C LYS A 59 -17.40 11.40 -5.75
N SER A 60 -16.56 11.96 -6.61
CA SER A 60 -15.32 11.30 -7.04
C SER A 60 -14.28 11.26 -5.92
N LEU A 61 -14.20 12.30 -5.10
CA LEU A 61 -13.30 12.33 -3.94
C LEU A 61 -13.67 11.24 -2.92
N VAL A 62 -14.96 11.05 -2.64
CA VAL A 62 -15.44 9.98 -1.74
C VAL A 62 -15.03 8.60 -2.26
N GLN A 63 -15.12 8.35 -3.58
CA GLN A 63 -14.70 7.09 -4.18
C GLN A 63 -13.19 6.85 -4.06
N ILE A 64 -12.38 7.89 -4.30
CA ILE A 64 -10.92 7.81 -4.15
C ILE A 64 -10.54 7.53 -2.70
N LEU A 65 -11.17 8.20 -1.73
CA LEU A 65 -10.96 7.92 -0.32
C LEU A 65 -11.28 6.45 0.03
N GLY A 66 -12.38 5.92 -0.51
CA GLY A 66 -12.73 4.50 -0.33
C GLY A 66 -11.68 3.55 -0.91
N LEU A 67 -11.07 3.88 -2.05
CA LEU A 67 -9.96 3.10 -2.63
C LEU A 67 -8.70 3.16 -1.75
N ILE A 68 -8.39 4.33 -1.20
CA ILE A 68 -7.25 4.51 -0.29
C ILE A 68 -7.44 3.66 0.98
N SER A 69 -8.64 3.65 1.57
CA SER A 69 -8.93 2.81 2.74
C SER A 69 -8.74 1.32 2.45
N LYS A 70 -9.27 0.83 1.31
CA LYS A 70 -9.05 -0.56 0.88
C LYS A 70 -7.56 -0.88 0.66
N PHE A 71 -6.82 0.05 0.07
CA PHE A 71 -5.38 -0.11 -0.12
C PHE A 71 -4.65 -0.22 1.22
N GLN A 72 -4.99 0.60 2.22
CA GLN A 72 -4.39 0.53 3.55
C GLN A 72 -4.61 -0.84 4.20
N GLU A 73 -5.81 -1.40 4.10
CA GLU A 73 -6.12 -2.74 4.61
C GLU A 73 -5.28 -3.83 3.93
N GLU A 74 -5.20 -3.82 2.59
CA GLU A 74 -4.39 -4.80 1.84
C GLU A 74 -2.89 -4.63 2.09
N TYR A 75 -2.42 -3.38 2.26
CA TYR A 75 -1.03 -3.10 2.57
C TYR A 75 -0.63 -3.61 3.95
N ALA A 76 -1.53 -3.54 4.94
CA ALA A 76 -1.29 -4.13 6.26
C ALA A 76 -1.14 -5.65 6.18
N LYS A 77 -2.04 -6.34 5.47
CA LYS A 77 -1.96 -7.81 5.23
C LYS A 77 -0.68 -8.20 4.50
N PHE A 78 -0.27 -7.39 3.53
CA PHE A 78 1.01 -7.57 2.83
C PHE A 78 2.18 -7.45 3.80
N GLY A 79 2.17 -6.46 4.69
CA GLY A 79 3.17 -6.29 5.75
C GLY A 79 3.30 -7.52 6.64
N GLU A 80 2.17 -8.05 7.13
CA GLU A 80 2.17 -9.30 7.93
C GLU A 80 2.74 -10.50 7.16
N SER A 81 2.41 -10.61 5.87
CA SER A 81 2.90 -11.69 5.01
C SER A 81 4.41 -11.57 4.78
N MET A 82 4.91 -10.35 4.60
CA MET A 82 6.34 -10.07 4.49
C MET A 82 7.08 -10.38 5.79
N GLU A 83 6.51 -10.05 6.95
CA GLU A 83 7.11 -10.40 8.24
C GLU A 83 7.21 -11.92 8.43
N LYS A 84 6.15 -12.66 8.08
CA LYS A 84 6.17 -14.14 8.11
C LYS A 84 7.24 -14.71 7.19
N LEU A 85 7.37 -14.17 5.98
CA LEU A 85 8.39 -14.58 5.02
C LEU A 85 9.80 -14.31 5.55
N GLY A 86 10.04 -13.15 6.15
CA GLY A 86 11.31 -12.83 6.82
C GLY A 86 11.69 -13.86 7.90
N LYS A 87 10.74 -14.23 8.77
CA LYS A 87 10.97 -15.27 9.80
C LYS A 87 11.31 -16.63 9.21
N GLN A 88 10.69 -17.01 8.09
CA GLN A 88 10.98 -18.28 7.40
C GLN A 88 12.37 -18.28 6.76
N ILE A 89 12.79 -17.16 6.17
CA ILE A 89 14.14 -16.99 5.62
C ILE A 89 15.18 -17.12 6.75
N ASP A 90 14.97 -16.44 7.88
CA ASP A 90 15.87 -16.53 9.03
C ASP A 90 15.98 -17.96 9.56
N LEU A 91 14.86 -18.68 9.63
CA LEU A 91 14.83 -20.08 10.05
C LEU A 91 15.61 -20.95 9.06
N ALA A 92 15.36 -20.80 7.76
CA ALA A 92 16.07 -21.55 6.72
C ALA A 92 17.58 -21.30 6.77
N GLN A 93 18.00 -20.04 6.99
CA GLN A 93 19.41 -19.69 7.16
C GLN A 93 20.02 -20.37 8.40
N ARG A 94 19.32 -20.38 9.54
CA ARG A 94 19.78 -21.07 10.76
C ARG A 94 19.93 -22.57 10.54
N THR A 95 18.95 -23.21 9.90
CA THR A 95 19.00 -24.64 9.57
C THR A 95 20.16 -24.95 8.63
N TYR A 96 20.41 -24.10 7.63
CA TYR A 96 21.56 -24.24 6.74
C TYR A 96 22.88 -24.22 7.51
N LEU A 97 23.09 -23.22 8.39
CA LEU A 97 24.31 -23.08 9.18
C LEU A 97 24.52 -24.26 10.15
N GLU A 98 23.45 -24.81 10.72
CA GLU A 98 23.51 -25.98 11.60
C GLU A 98 23.95 -27.25 10.85
N VAL A 99 23.44 -27.44 9.63
CA VAL A 99 23.80 -28.57 8.77
C VAL A 99 25.25 -28.45 8.29
N GLU A 100 25.64 -27.27 7.80
CA GLU A 100 26.99 -26.99 7.31
C GLU A 100 28.05 -27.12 8.43
N GLY A 101 27.73 -26.66 9.64
CA GLY A 101 28.65 -26.70 10.77
C GLY A 101 28.63 -28.04 11.50
N THR A 102 27.58 -28.26 12.30
CA THR A 102 27.56 -29.34 13.30
C THR A 102 27.38 -30.70 12.67
N ARG A 103 26.41 -30.85 11.75
CA ARG A 103 26.14 -32.16 11.12
C ARG A 103 27.26 -32.57 10.17
N ASN A 104 27.79 -31.64 9.38
CA ASN A 104 28.94 -31.92 8.52
C ASN A 104 30.16 -32.37 9.34
N ARG A 105 30.51 -31.65 10.43
CA ARG A 105 31.62 -32.05 11.32
C ARG A 105 31.40 -33.42 11.97
N GLN A 106 30.18 -33.75 12.37
CA GLN A 106 29.86 -35.07 12.89
C GLN A 106 30.05 -36.16 11.82
N LEU A 107 29.60 -35.93 10.59
CA LEU A 107 29.82 -36.83 9.46
C LEU A 107 31.31 -37.00 9.16
N THR A 108 32.08 -35.91 9.09
CA THR A 108 33.54 -35.96 8.88
C THR A 108 34.23 -36.80 9.96
N ARG A 109 33.86 -36.61 11.24
CA ARG A 109 34.45 -37.37 12.36
C ARG A 109 34.14 -38.86 12.26
N VAL A 110 32.93 -39.24 11.82
CA VAL A 110 32.58 -40.65 11.58
C VAL A 110 33.42 -41.22 10.43
N VAL A 111 33.58 -40.48 9.34
CA VAL A 111 34.41 -40.88 8.20
C VAL A 111 35.88 -41.06 8.61
N GLU A 112 36.44 -40.15 9.41
CA GLU A 112 37.80 -40.28 9.97
C GLU A 112 37.96 -41.51 10.87
N GLN A 113 36.97 -41.81 11.73
CA GLN A 113 36.98 -43.02 12.56
C GLN A 113 36.95 -44.31 11.74
N ILE A 114 36.17 -44.33 10.65
CA ILE A 114 36.15 -45.46 9.72
C ILE A 114 37.53 -45.64 9.07
N GLY A 115 38.16 -44.53 8.65
CA GLY A 115 39.52 -44.54 8.10
C GLY A 115 40.56 -45.12 9.09
N HIS A 116 40.54 -44.65 10.34
CA HIS A 116 41.46 -45.13 11.38
C HIS A 116 41.24 -46.61 11.75
N ARG A 117 39.98 -47.05 11.90
CA ARG A 117 39.65 -48.45 12.19
C ARG A 117 40.05 -49.36 11.03
N SER A 118 39.77 -48.95 9.79
CA SER A 118 40.17 -49.69 8.58
C SER A 118 41.70 -49.88 8.53
N GLN A 119 42.49 -48.83 8.78
CA GLN A 119 43.96 -48.93 8.84
C GLN A 119 44.47 -49.80 10.01
N ALA A 120 43.80 -49.78 11.17
CA ALA A 120 44.14 -50.63 12.30
C ALA A 120 43.83 -52.12 12.04
N THR A 121 42.74 -52.43 11.33
CA THR A 121 42.43 -53.79 10.87
C THR A 121 43.42 -54.29 9.82
N LEU A 122 43.94 -53.42 8.96
CA LEU A 122 44.97 -53.77 7.98
C LEU A 122 46.32 -54.09 8.65
N LYS A 123 46.76 -53.30 9.63
CA LYS A 123 48.02 -53.51 10.38
C LYS A 123 47.98 -54.72 11.34
N SER A 124 46.81 -55.06 11.89
CA SER A 124 46.65 -56.26 12.73
C SER A 124 46.60 -57.55 11.90
N GLY A 125 46.07 -57.49 10.67
CA GLY A 125 46.15 -58.58 9.70
C GLY A 125 47.58 -58.88 9.22
N GLU A 126 48.46 -57.88 9.12
CA GLU A 126 49.89 -58.09 8.81
C GLU A 126 50.65 -58.72 9.99
N LYS A 127 50.45 -58.24 11.23
CA LYS A 127 51.10 -58.84 12.42
C LYS A 127 50.67 -60.30 12.66
N ALA A 128 49.40 -60.63 12.41
CA ALA A 128 48.90 -62.01 12.54
C ALA A 128 49.46 -62.96 11.47
N LYS A 129 49.91 -62.45 10.31
CA LYS A 129 50.63 -63.22 9.30
C LYS A 129 52.10 -63.40 9.68
N THR A 130 52.77 -62.37 10.21
CA THR A 130 54.16 -62.45 10.66
C THR A 130 54.36 -63.38 11.86
N ASP A 131 53.45 -63.36 12.85
CA ASP A 131 53.52 -64.26 14.02
C ASP A 131 53.20 -65.74 13.70
N LYS A 132 52.46 -66.00 12.62
CA LYS A 132 52.23 -67.37 12.14
C LYS A 132 53.42 -67.92 11.36
N GLN A 133 54.21 -67.06 10.71
CA GLN A 133 55.36 -67.48 9.94
C GLN A 133 56.57 -67.81 10.86
N LEU A 134 56.70 -67.12 12.00
CA LEU A 134 57.77 -67.37 12.98
C LEU A 134 57.54 -68.63 13.86
N LYS A 135 56.34 -69.22 13.84
CA LYS A 135 56.01 -70.46 14.58
C LYS A 135 56.03 -71.73 13.72
N LEU A 136 56.50 -71.63 12.47
CA LEU A 136 56.66 -72.79 11.58
C LEU A 136 58.13 -73.14 11.32
N GLU A 137 59.10 -72.44 11.92
CA GLU A 137 60.54 -72.69 11.73
C GLU A 137 61.28 -73.15 13.00
N ASP A 138 60.59 -73.43 14.12
CA ASP A 138 61.14 -74.12 15.31
C ASP A 138 60.44 -75.47 15.55
#